data_AF-A0A482VZQ2-F1
#
_entry.id   AF-A0A482VZQ2-F1
#
_cell.length_a   1.000
_cell.length_b   1.000
_cell.length_c   1.000
_cell.angle_alpha   90.00
_cell.angle_beta   90.00
_cell.angle_gamma   90.00
#
_symmetry.space_group_name_H-M   'P 1'
#
loop_
_entity.id
_entity.type
_entity.pdbx_description
1 polymer ?
#
loop_
_entity_poly.entity_id
_entity_poly.type
_entity_poly.pdbx_seq_one_letter_code
_entity_poly.pdbx_strand_id
1 'polypeptide(L)'
;MPKLTALLIIVLTTAILQQCSALKCYVCDPSCEVSKATSKPCGAVLTANQEAFCTKEHPKDKESSKAVRGCAIVNKGGRPPCFQNQKCSVCNNGDLCNAAPSVGANHASVGVVTAFFAMKLLY
;
A
#
# COMPACT_ATOMS: atom_id res chain seq x y z
N MET A 1 -19.01 -15.86 -39.24
CA MET A 1 -17.78 -15.32 -38.61
C MET A 1 -18.11 -14.53 -37.31
N PRO A 2 -18.62 -15.15 -36.22
CA PRO A 2 -18.95 -14.41 -34.99
C PRO A 2 -17.87 -14.51 -33.87
N LYS A 3 -16.84 -15.34 -34.07
CA LYS A 3 -15.86 -15.66 -33.01
C LYS A 3 -14.85 -14.55 -32.73
N LEU A 4 -14.58 -13.69 -33.71
CA LEU A 4 -13.61 -12.59 -33.55
C LEU A 4 -14.19 -11.42 -32.74
N THR A 5 -15.49 -11.15 -32.91
CA THR A 5 -16.19 -10.05 -32.23
C THR A 5 -16.37 -10.33 -30.73
N ALA A 6 -16.64 -11.57 -30.35
CA ALA A 6 -16.75 -11.97 -28.95
C ALA A 6 -15.40 -11.88 -28.20
N LEU A 7 -14.29 -12.21 -28.87
CA LEU A 7 -12.96 -12.13 -28.27
C LEU A 7 -12.53 -10.68 -28.00
N LEU A 8 -12.87 -9.76 -28.91
CA LEU A 8 -12.56 -8.34 -28.77
C LEU A 8 -13.30 -7.69 -27.59
N ILE A 9 -14.55 -8.12 -27.33
CA ILE A 9 -15.35 -7.62 -26.21
C ILE A 9 -14.75 -8.08 -24.86
N ILE A 10 -14.29 -9.33 -24.77
CA ILE A 10 -13.70 -9.88 -23.53
C ILE A 10 -12.39 -9.16 -23.19
N VAL A 11 -11.54 -8.88 -24.18
CA VAL A 11 -10.28 -8.13 -23.98
C VAL A 11 -10.53 -6.66 -23.61
N LEU A 12 -11.59 -6.04 -24.15
CA LEU A 12 -11.94 -4.67 -23.79
C LEU A 12 -12.47 -4.57 -22.34
N THR A 13 -13.15 -5.60 -21.83
CA THR A 13 -13.70 -5.59 -20.47
C THR A 13 -12.66 -5.82 -19.37
N THR A 14 -11.59 -6.58 -19.62
CA THR A 14 -10.56 -6.86 -18.60
C THR A 14 -9.55 -5.72 -18.44
N ALA A 15 -9.40 -4.84 -19.43
CA ALA A 15 -8.53 -3.66 -19.35
C ALA A 15 -9.10 -2.54 -18.45
N ILE A 16 -10.40 -2.56 -18.12
CA ILE A 16 -11.06 -1.47 -17.36
C ILE A 16 -10.99 -1.71 -15.84
N LEU A 17 -10.56 -2.90 -15.39
CA LEU A 17 -10.51 -3.27 -13.97
C LEU A 17 -9.09 -3.20 -13.37
N GLN A 18 -8.25 -2.28 -13.84
CA GLN A 18 -7.14 -1.78 -13.01
C GLN A 18 -7.73 -0.93 -11.89
N GLN A 19 -8.36 -1.60 -10.92
CA GLN A 19 -8.68 -1.02 -9.63
C GLN A 19 -7.35 -0.61 -9.01
N CYS A 20 -7.04 0.69 -9.02
CA CYS A 20 -6.12 1.27 -8.07
C CYS A 20 -6.70 1.01 -6.68
N SER A 21 -6.45 -0.16 -6.09
CA SER A 21 -6.91 -0.43 -4.73
C SER A 21 -6.13 0.49 -3.82
N ALA A 22 -6.82 1.48 -3.26
CA ALA A 22 -6.25 2.38 -2.27
C ALA A 22 -5.71 1.54 -1.10
N LEU A 23 -4.44 1.76 -0.74
CA LEU A 23 -3.80 1.13 0.42
C LEU A 23 -4.66 1.39 1.67
N LYS A 24 -5.08 0.39 2.43
CA LYS A 24 -5.79 0.66 3.71
C LYS A 24 -4.77 0.85 4.83
N CYS A 25 -4.97 1.84 5.68
CA CYS A 25 -4.10 2.09 6.84
C CYS A 25 -4.91 2.21 8.12
N TYR A 26 -4.34 1.81 9.26
CA TYR A 26 -4.88 2.21 10.55
C TYR A 26 -4.65 3.71 10.76
N VAL A 27 -5.65 4.38 11.31
CA VAL A 27 -5.63 5.81 11.62
C VAL A 27 -5.95 5.99 13.09
N CYS A 28 -5.11 6.76 13.77
CA CYS A 28 -5.33 7.15 15.14
C CYS A 28 -4.64 8.48 15.47
N ASP A 29 -5.44 9.44 15.89
CA ASP A 29 -5.00 10.75 16.40
C ASP A 29 -6.00 11.22 17.48
N PRO A 30 -5.58 11.40 18.75
CA PRO A 30 -4.22 11.23 19.29
C PRO A 30 -3.78 9.76 19.36
N SER A 31 -2.61 9.48 19.93
CA SER A 31 -2.05 8.11 19.99
C SER A 31 -3.02 7.09 20.64
N CYS A 32 -3.20 5.92 20.02
CA CYS A 32 -3.98 4.83 20.61
C CYS A 32 -3.39 3.44 20.34
N GLU A 33 -3.96 2.43 20.99
CA GLU A 33 -3.70 1.02 20.70
C GLU A 33 -4.29 0.64 19.34
N VAL A 34 -3.67 -0.32 18.66
CA VAL A 34 -4.14 -0.76 17.33
C VAL A 34 -5.57 -1.31 17.38
N SER A 35 -5.98 -1.94 18.48
CA SER A 35 -7.34 -2.45 18.72
C SER A 35 -8.41 -1.36 18.71
N LYS A 36 -8.03 -0.10 18.94
CA LYS A 36 -8.92 1.07 18.93
C LYS A 36 -8.74 1.93 17.67
N ALA A 37 -7.81 1.57 16.80
CA ALA A 37 -7.55 2.33 15.58
C ALA A 37 -8.63 2.01 14.52
N THR A 38 -9.04 3.04 13.78
CA THR A 38 -9.97 2.86 12.66
C THR A 38 -9.18 2.64 11.38
N SER A 39 -9.62 1.74 10.49
CA SER A 39 -9.02 1.60 9.17
C SER A 39 -9.63 2.57 8.16
N LYS A 40 -8.80 3.19 7.32
CA LYS A 40 -9.24 4.08 6.23
C LYS A 40 -8.44 3.82 4.95
N PRO A 41 -9.04 4.00 3.76
CA PRO A 41 -8.29 3.98 2.51
C PRO A 41 -7.30 5.15 2.44
N CYS A 42 -6.14 4.90 1.87
CA CYS A 42 -4.99 5.79 1.71
C CYS A 42 -4.60 5.80 0.23
N GLY A 43 -4.54 6.97 -0.38
CA GLY A 43 -4.26 7.09 -1.81
C GLY A 43 -5.43 6.62 -2.70
N ALA A 44 -6.67 6.87 -2.29
CA ALA A 44 -7.84 6.61 -3.14
C ALA A 44 -7.82 7.42 -4.45
N VAL A 45 -7.15 8.57 -4.43
CA VAL A 45 -6.83 9.36 -5.62
C VAL A 45 -5.35 9.70 -5.54
N LEU A 46 -4.55 9.09 -6.41
CA LEU A 46 -3.12 9.38 -6.57
C LEU A 46 -2.86 9.86 -7.99
N THR A 47 -1.98 10.85 -8.13
CA THR A 47 -1.41 11.18 -9.44
C THR A 47 -0.29 10.20 -9.80
N ALA A 48 0.12 10.17 -11.07
CA ALA A 48 1.18 9.27 -11.55
C ALA A 48 2.53 9.44 -10.82
N ASN A 49 2.75 10.59 -10.18
CA ASN A 49 3.98 10.94 -9.46
C ASN A 49 3.85 10.83 -7.94
N GLN A 50 2.77 10.24 -7.42
CA GLN A 50 2.53 10.10 -5.98
C GLN A 50 2.49 8.64 -5.54
N GLU A 51 2.83 8.43 -4.27
CA GLU A 51 2.75 7.15 -3.57
C GLU A 51 2.13 7.35 -2.19
N ALA A 52 1.33 6.37 -1.78
CA ALA A 52 0.68 6.32 -0.48
C ALA A 52 1.44 5.40 0.47
N PHE A 53 1.55 5.82 1.73
CA PHE A 53 2.20 5.08 2.79
C PHE A 53 1.37 5.10 4.07
N CYS A 54 1.36 4.00 4.80
CA CYS A 54 0.89 3.99 6.18
C CYS A 54 2.02 4.43 7.11
N THR A 55 1.70 5.30 8.07
CA THR A 55 2.65 5.81 9.06
C THR A 55 2.30 5.32 10.46
N LYS A 56 3.32 5.20 11.31
CA LYS A 56 3.21 4.93 12.75
C LYS A 56 4.27 5.71 13.50
N GLU A 57 3.88 6.47 14.50
CA GLU A 57 4.77 7.34 15.27
C GLU A 57 4.57 7.16 16.77
N HIS A 58 5.67 7.09 17.50
CA HIS A 58 5.70 7.00 18.96
C HIS A 58 6.97 7.68 19.50
N PRO A 59 7.03 8.07 20.79
CA PRO A 59 8.23 8.65 21.38
C PRO A 59 9.45 7.73 21.27
N LYS A 60 10.64 8.27 20.92
CA LYS A 60 11.87 7.46 20.73
C LYS A 60 12.27 6.63 21.95
N ASP A 61 12.05 7.18 23.14
CA ASP A 61 12.52 6.60 24.40
C ASP A 61 11.53 5.59 25.01
N LYS A 62 10.41 5.33 24.34
CA LYS A 62 9.37 4.43 24.84
C LYS A 62 8.81 3.58 23.71
N GLU A 63 9.06 2.28 23.77
CA GLU A 63 8.24 1.34 23.02
C GLU A 63 6.84 1.38 23.61
N SER A 64 5.93 2.02 22.89
CA SER A 64 4.58 2.31 23.36
C SER A 64 3.58 1.45 22.60
N SER A 65 2.71 0.76 23.34
CA SER A 65 1.52 0.08 22.78
C SER A 65 0.61 1.08 22.05
N LYS A 66 0.69 2.36 22.44
CA LYS A 66 -0.01 3.49 21.82
C LYS A 66 0.90 4.20 20.81
N ALA A 67 0.38 4.44 19.62
CA ALA A 67 1.08 5.18 18.58
C ALA A 67 0.08 6.06 17.82
N VAL A 68 0.56 7.18 17.31
CA VAL A 68 -0.13 7.93 16.26
C VAL A 68 0.00 7.12 14.98
N ARG A 69 -1.09 6.93 14.25
CA ARG A 69 -1.10 6.15 13.01
C ARG A 69 -1.83 6.91 11.94
N GLY A 70 -1.36 6.83 10.71
CA GLY A 70 -1.94 7.61 9.63
C GLY A 70 -1.63 7.11 8.24
N CYS A 71 -2.03 7.96 7.29
CA CYS A 71 -1.78 7.85 5.87
C CYS A 71 -0.98 9.07 5.45
N ALA A 72 0.10 8.85 4.70
CA ALA A 72 0.88 9.92 4.08
C ALA A 72 0.93 9.70 2.57
N ILE A 73 0.70 10.77 1.81
CA ILE A 73 0.87 10.78 0.35
C ILE A 73 2.09 11.65 0.06
N VAL A 74 3.07 11.09 -0.63
CA VAL A 74 4.31 11.79 -1.01
C VAL A 74 4.56 11.65 -2.49
N ASN A 75 5.39 12.52 -3.05
CA ASN A 75 5.89 12.31 -4.40
C ASN A 75 6.79 11.06 -4.44
N LYS A 76 6.82 10.37 -5.57
CA LYS A 76 7.68 9.19 -5.81
C LYS A 76 9.13 9.50 -5.44
N GLY A 77 9.75 8.60 -4.68
CA GLY A 77 11.11 8.79 -4.14
C GLY A 77 11.19 9.71 -2.90
N GLY A 78 10.09 10.36 -2.53
CA GLY A 78 9.96 11.08 -1.27
C GLY A 78 9.74 10.15 -0.08
N ARG A 79 9.99 10.67 1.13
CA ARG A 79 9.67 9.98 2.38
C ARG A 79 8.68 10.82 3.19
N PRO A 80 7.69 10.21 3.85
CA PRO A 80 6.81 10.93 4.77
C PRO A 80 7.60 11.65 5.86
N PRO A 81 7.16 12.85 6.28
CA PRO A 81 7.80 13.58 7.38
C PRO A 81 7.71 12.78 8.67
N CYS A 82 8.74 12.90 9.51
CA CYS A 82 8.81 12.31 10.84
C CYS A 82 9.22 13.40 11.83
N PHE A 83 8.42 13.64 12.87
CA PHE A 83 8.72 14.68 13.85
C PHE A 83 9.99 14.36 14.67
N GLN A 84 10.76 15.41 15.01
CA GLN A 84 11.91 15.27 15.90
C GLN A 84 11.44 14.73 17.27
N ASN A 85 12.21 13.82 17.87
CA ASN A 85 11.90 13.06 19.10
C ASN A 85 10.85 11.94 18.97
N GLN A 86 10.35 11.66 17.76
CA GLN A 86 9.54 10.47 17.49
C GLN A 86 10.34 9.40 16.73
N LYS A 87 9.99 8.14 16.97
CA LYS A 87 10.37 7.00 16.16
C LYS A 87 9.22 6.73 15.19
N CYS A 88 9.48 6.98 13.92
CA CYS A 88 8.50 6.77 12.87
C CYS A 88 8.80 5.48 12.11
N SER A 89 7.76 4.75 11.77
CA SER A 89 7.83 3.69 10.78
C SER A 89 6.82 3.93 9.68
N VAL A 90 7.22 3.53 8.47
CA VAL A 90 6.51 3.79 7.22
C VAL A 90 6.48 2.49 6.43
N CYS A 91 5.34 2.16 5.85
CA CYS A 91 5.17 0.97 5.02
C CYS A 91 4.12 1.21 3.93
N ASN A 92 4.29 0.56 2.77
CA ASN A 92 3.36 0.59 1.63
C ASN A 92 3.19 -0.79 0.97
N ASN A 93 3.68 -1.84 1.61
CA ASN A 93 3.76 -3.20 1.07
C ASN A 93 2.50 -4.05 1.34
N GLY A 94 1.45 -3.47 1.91
CA GLY A 94 0.18 -4.15 2.15
C GLY A 94 -0.76 -3.38 3.06
N ASP A 95 -2.04 -3.72 2.98
CA ASP A 95 -3.07 -3.13 3.83
C ASP A 95 -2.74 -3.32 5.31
N LEU A 96 -2.97 -2.26 6.08
CA LEU A 96 -2.88 -2.20 7.54
C LEU A 96 -1.49 -2.56 8.09
N CYS A 97 -0.44 -2.38 7.27
CA CYS A 97 0.95 -2.69 7.62
C CYS A 97 1.48 -1.90 8.85
N ASN A 98 0.79 -0.83 9.25
CA ASN A 98 1.12 -0.02 10.43
C ASN A 98 0.54 -0.57 11.77
N ALA A 99 0.14 -1.85 11.81
CA ALA A 99 -0.38 -2.51 13.00
C ALA A 99 0.68 -2.76 14.10
N ALA A 100 1.82 -3.35 13.74
CA ALA A 100 2.81 -3.95 14.64
C ALA A 100 4.06 -3.05 14.85
N PRO A 101 4.94 -3.31 15.85
CA PRO A 101 6.28 -2.73 15.85
C PRO A 101 7.02 -3.28 14.63
N SER A 102 7.34 -2.39 13.70
CA SER A 102 7.97 -2.72 12.44
C SER A 102 9.36 -3.33 12.69
N VAL A 103 9.46 -4.65 12.57
CA VAL A 103 10.70 -5.32 12.18
C VAL A 103 11.03 -4.84 10.76
N GLY A 104 12.25 -4.33 10.59
CA GLY A 104 12.66 -3.57 9.42
C GLY A 104 12.31 -4.23 8.08
N ALA A 105 11.53 -3.51 7.27
CA ALA A 105 11.31 -3.88 5.88
C ALA A 105 12.58 -3.54 5.07
N ASN A 106 13.47 -4.51 4.93
CA ASN A 106 14.40 -4.52 3.80
C ASN A 106 13.60 -4.90 2.55
N HIS A 107 13.32 -3.90 1.72
CA HIS A 107 12.80 -4.09 0.37
C HIS A 107 13.87 -4.76 -0.49
N ALA A 108 13.54 -5.90 -1.09
CA ALA A 108 14.15 -6.33 -2.34
C ALA A 108 13.05 -6.93 -3.24
N SER A 109 12.73 -6.15 -4.26
CA SER A 109 11.96 -6.46 -5.46
C SER A 109 12.19 -7.87 -6.03
N VAL A 110 11.12 -8.62 -6.28
CA VAL A 110 11.09 -9.62 -7.36
C VAL A 110 9.69 -9.65 -7.98
N GLY A 111 9.46 -8.73 -8.91
CA GLY A 111 8.42 -8.91 -9.92
C GLY A 111 8.99 -9.72 -11.08
N VAL A 112 9.00 -11.05 -11.00
CA VAL A 112 9.26 -11.94 -12.15
C VAL A 112 8.62 -13.32 -11.90
N VAL A 113 7.28 -13.47 -11.98
CA VAL A 113 6.69 -14.80 -12.28
C VAL A 113 5.35 -14.69 -13.01
N THR A 114 5.27 -13.92 -14.11
CA THR A 114 4.16 -14.06 -15.06
C THR A 114 4.67 -14.01 -16.49
N ALA A 115 5.59 -14.93 -16.84
CA ALA A 115 6.01 -15.16 -18.23
C ALA A 115 6.03 -16.65 -18.62
N PHE A 116 5.83 -17.59 -17.68
CA PHE A 116 6.00 -19.03 -17.96
C PHE A 116 4.71 -19.79 -18.32
N PHE A 117 3.52 -19.19 -18.22
CA PHE A 117 2.26 -19.88 -18.56
C PHE A 117 1.70 -19.55 -19.95
N ALA A 118 2.27 -18.59 -20.69
CA ALA A 118 1.77 -18.25 -22.03
C ALA A 118 2.27 -19.17 -23.16
N MET A 119 3.31 -19.98 -22.91
CA MET A 119 3.95 -20.77 -23.97
C MET A 119 3.46 -22.22 -24.09
N LYS A 120 2.51 -22.64 -23.24
CA LYS A 120 1.98 -24.01 -23.23
C LYS A 120 0.55 -24.16 -23.74
N LEU A 121 -0.01 -23.10 -24.31
CA LEU A 121 -1.37 -23.07 -24.90
C LEU A 121 -1.37 -22.83 -26.43
N LEU A 122 -0.19 -22.87 -27.06
CA LEU A 122 -0.04 -22.67 -28.52
C LEU A 122 0.75 -23.81 -29.20
N TYR A 123 0.83 -25.00 -28.58
CA TYR A 123 1.27 -26.23 -29.24
C TYR A 123 0.28 -27.35 -28.97
#